data_AF-A0A960SQ41-F1
#
_entry.id   AF-A0A960SQ41-F1
#
_cell.length_a   1.000
_cell.length_b   1.000
_cell.length_c   1.000
_cell.angle_alpha   90.00
_cell.angle_beta   90.00
_cell.angle_gamma   90.00
#
_symmetry.space_group_name_H-M   'P 1'
#
loop_
_entity.id
_entity.type
_entity.pdbx_description
1 polymer ?
#
loop_
_entity_poly.entity_id
_entity_poly.type
_entity_poly.pdbx_seq_one_letter_code
_entity_poly.pdbx_strand_id
1 'polypeptide(L)'
;RKRIMGIRMDSRTPDEPKPDAGENLAVQLLKLVAPGPVAADYEDRLRAGGLGYGDLKKKLFECYWEHFAGARQRRAELAADPAELTRILQAGAARARAVARPVLERVRRACGLD
;
A
#
# COMPACT_ATOMS: atom_id res chain seq x y z
N ARG A 1 8.28 10.35 2.69
CA ARG A 1 8.22 11.36 3.77
C ARG A 1 7.37 12.59 3.41
N LYS A 2 7.74 13.43 2.43
CA LYS A 2 7.02 14.69 2.06
C LYS A 2 5.50 14.50 1.91
N ARG A 3 5.07 13.44 1.22
CA ARG A 3 3.65 13.14 0.98
C ARG A 3 2.85 12.87 2.26
N ILE A 4 3.42 12.13 3.21
CA ILE A 4 2.77 11.81 4.50
C ILE A 4 2.71 13.06 5.40
N MET A 5 3.78 13.85 5.43
CA MET A 5 3.80 15.10 6.20
C MET A 5 2.76 16.11 5.68
N GLY A 6 2.52 16.12 4.37
CA GLY A 6 1.53 16.96 3.70
C GLY A 6 0.08 16.50 3.79
N ILE A 7 -0.25 15.42 4.52
CA ILE A 7 -1.64 15.03 4.77
C ILE A 7 -2.34 16.19 5.50
N ARG A 8 -3.46 16.70 4.96
CA ARG A 8 -4.20 17.78 5.61
C ARG A 8 -4.91 17.26 6.86
N MET A 9 -4.79 18.03 7.94
CA MET A 9 -5.47 17.81 9.22
C MET A 9 -6.17 19.09 9.60
N ASP A 10 -7.11 19.03 10.55
CA ASP A 10 -7.67 20.23 11.15
C ASP A 10 -6.64 21.01 11.98
N SER A 11 -7.08 22.16 12.50
CA SER A 11 -6.23 23.13 13.20
C SER A 11 -6.16 22.89 14.71
N ARG A 12 -6.64 21.75 15.24
CA ARG A 12 -6.55 21.46 16.68
C ARG A 12 -5.10 21.33 17.13
N THR A 13 -4.79 21.96 18.25
CA THR A 13 -3.52 21.88 18.95
C THR A 13 -3.27 20.45 19.48
N PRO A 14 -2.03 20.11 19.86
CA PRO A 14 -1.72 18.80 20.45
C PRO A 14 -2.54 18.49 21.71
N ASP A 15 -2.75 19.49 22.56
CA ASP A 15 -3.42 19.34 23.87
C ASP A 15 -4.94 19.15 23.74
N GLU A 16 -5.55 19.68 22.68
CA GLU A 16 -6.98 19.52 22.43
C GLU A 16 -7.36 18.05 22.14
N PRO A 17 -8.31 17.46 22.90
CA PRO A 17 -8.85 16.13 22.63
C PRO A 17 -9.47 16.00 21.24
N LYS A 18 -9.29 14.83 20.61
CA LYS A 18 -9.77 14.54 19.25
C LYS A 18 -10.70 13.31 19.26
N PRO A 19 -11.97 13.46 19.67
CA PRO A 19 -12.89 12.33 19.83
C PRO A 19 -13.13 11.56 18.53
N ASP A 20 -13.06 12.26 17.39
CA ASP A 20 -13.14 11.79 16.01
C ASP A 20 -11.80 11.26 15.46
N ALA A 21 -10.81 10.93 16.31
CA ALA A 21 -9.51 10.41 15.87
C ALA A 21 -9.61 9.20 14.92
N GLY A 22 -10.66 8.38 15.04
CA GLY A 22 -10.91 7.25 14.14
C GLY A 22 -11.23 7.65 12.70
N GLU A 23 -11.75 8.86 12.48
CA GLU A 23 -12.05 9.43 11.15
C GLU A 23 -10.81 10.08 10.52
N ASN A 24 -9.75 10.30 11.30
CA ASN A 24 -8.53 10.91 10.81
C ASN A 24 -7.82 10.02 9.77
N LEU A 25 -7.55 10.57 8.59
CA LEU A 25 -6.92 9.81 7.50
C LEU A 25 -5.57 9.20 7.88
N ALA A 26 -4.73 9.88 8.67
CA ALA A 26 -3.44 9.31 9.07
C ALA A 26 -3.61 8.16 10.08
N VAL A 27 -4.65 8.19 10.93
CA VAL A 27 -4.98 7.06 11.82
C VAL A 27 -5.46 5.87 11.00
N GLN A 28 -6.36 6.10 10.03
CA GLN A 28 -6.84 5.03 9.14
C GLN A 28 -5.70 4.40 8.34
N LEU A 29 -4.79 5.22 7.78
CA LEU A 29 -3.62 4.71 7.09
C LEU A 29 -2.66 3.97 8.03
N LEU A 30 -2.49 4.44 9.27
CA LEU A 30 -1.63 3.79 10.26
C LEU A 30 -2.14 2.38 10.58
N LYS A 31 -3.47 2.18 10.70
CA LYS A 31 -4.09 0.86 10.91
C LYS A 31 -3.76 -0.17 9.81
N LEU A 32 -3.44 0.29 8.60
CA LEU A 32 -3.10 -0.60 7.47
C LEU A 32 -1.64 -1.05 7.47
N VAL A 33 -0.73 -0.24 8.00
CA VAL A 33 0.72 -0.44 7.86
C VAL A 33 1.44 -0.70 9.18
N ALA A 34 0.83 -0.35 10.31
CA ALA A 34 1.39 -0.56 11.64
C ALA A 34 0.86 -1.86 12.28
N PRO A 35 1.59 -2.43 13.25
CA PRO A 35 1.06 -3.47 14.10
C PRO A 35 -0.22 -3.00 14.82
N GLY A 36 -1.21 -3.90 14.98
CA GLY A 36 -2.53 -3.57 15.55
C GLY A 36 -2.49 -2.73 16.84
N PRO A 37 -1.67 -3.09 17.85
CA PRO A 37 -1.57 -2.31 19.09
C PRO A 37 -1.05 -0.88 18.91
N VAL A 38 -0.19 -0.65 17.93
CA VAL A 38 0.42 0.66 17.69
C VAL A 38 -0.61 1.64 17.15
N ALA A 39 -1.47 1.19 16.24
CA ALA A 39 -2.50 2.05 15.68
C ALA A 39 -3.57 2.42 16.73
N ALA A 40 -3.93 1.47 17.60
CA ALA A 40 -4.86 1.71 18.70
C ALA A 40 -4.29 2.72 19.72
N ASP A 41 -3.03 2.57 20.14
CA ASP A 41 -2.36 3.50 21.06
C ASP A 41 -2.41 4.95 20.53
N TYR A 42 -2.05 5.15 19.26
CA TYR A 42 -2.03 6.49 18.68
C TYR A 42 -3.44 7.08 18.53
N GLU A 43 -4.45 6.26 18.25
CA GLU A 43 -5.84 6.69 18.20
C GLU A 43 -6.33 7.11 19.59
N ASP A 44 -6.07 6.32 20.62
CA ASP A 44 -6.51 6.60 21.99
C ASP A 44 -5.80 7.82 22.57
N ARG A 45 -4.52 8.01 22.27
CA ARG A 45 -3.76 9.23 22.64
C ARG A 45 -4.28 10.49 21.94
N LEU A 46 -4.75 10.39 20.71
CA LEU A 46 -5.42 11.53 20.06
C LEU A 46 -6.76 11.83 20.71
N ARG A 47 -7.54 10.81 21.06
CA ARG A 47 -8.81 10.98 21.78
C ARG A 47 -8.61 11.63 23.15
N ALA A 48 -7.58 11.22 23.88
CA ALA A 48 -7.27 11.76 25.19
C ALA A 48 -6.72 13.21 25.15
N GLY A 49 -6.09 13.60 24.05
CA GLY A 49 -5.31 14.83 23.95
C GLY A 49 -3.85 14.63 24.36
N GLY A 50 -2.99 15.59 24.03
CA GLY A 50 -1.54 15.56 24.28
C GLY A 50 -0.71 14.92 23.16
N LEU A 51 -1.33 14.59 22.02
CA LEU A 51 -0.63 14.10 20.82
C LEU A 51 -0.90 15.02 19.62
N GLY A 52 0.19 15.55 19.05
CA GLY A 52 0.15 16.38 17.86
C GLY A 52 0.09 15.56 16.57
N TYR A 53 -0.58 16.11 15.54
CA TYR A 53 -0.62 15.47 14.21
C TYR A 53 0.76 15.28 13.56
N GLY A 54 1.74 16.10 13.93
CA GLY A 54 3.12 15.95 13.46
C GLY A 54 3.70 14.60 13.87
N ASP A 55 3.50 14.18 15.10
CA ASP A 55 4.05 12.92 15.62
C ASP A 55 3.28 11.71 15.11
N LEU A 56 1.95 11.82 14.95
CA LEU A 56 1.16 10.83 14.23
C LEU A 56 1.70 10.59 12.81
N LYS A 57 1.96 11.67 12.06
CA LYS A 57 2.50 11.57 10.69
C LYS A 57 3.92 11.01 10.65
N LYS A 58 4.76 11.31 11.65
CA LYS A 58 6.09 10.69 11.77
C LYS A 58 5.96 9.18 11.97
N LYS A 59 5.10 8.76 12.90
CA LYS A 59 4.86 7.33 13.15
C LYS A 59 4.32 6.61 11.93
N LEU A 60 3.34 7.22 11.25
CA LEU A 60 2.81 6.70 9.99
C LEU A 60 3.92 6.53 8.94
N PHE A 61 4.83 7.50 8.81
CA PHE A 61 5.94 7.38 7.87
C PHE A 61 6.89 6.23 8.23
N GLU A 62 7.22 6.06 9.50
CA GLU A 62 8.07 4.96 9.96
C GLU A 62 7.44 3.60 9.64
N CYS A 63 6.19 3.39 10.05
CA CYS A 63 5.48 2.13 9.80
C CYS A 63 5.29 1.88 8.31
N TYR A 64 4.91 2.89 7.52
CA TYR A 64 4.82 2.78 6.06
C TYR A 64 6.16 2.40 5.44
N TRP A 65 7.25 3.01 5.90
CA TRP A 65 8.58 2.74 5.37
C TRP A 65 8.97 1.30 5.67
N GLU A 66 8.81 0.84 6.90
CA GLU A 66 9.16 -0.52 7.27
C GLU A 66 8.28 -1.57 6.57
N HIS A 67 6.97 -1.37 6.57
CA HIS A 67 6.00 -2.31 5.98
C HIS A 67 6.32 -2.68 4.53
N PHE A 68 6.77 -1.72 3.72
CA PHE A 68 7.11 -1.94 2.32
C PHE A 68 8.61 -2.18 2.06
N ALA A 69 9.44 -2.40 3.09
CA ALA A 69 10.88 -2.57 2.92
C ALA A 69 11.23 -3.71 1.96
N GLY A 70 10.68 -4.92 2.18
CA GLY A 70 10.92 -6.07 1.31
C GLY A 70 10.43 -5.87 -0.12
N ALA A 71 9.25 -5.28 -0.30
CA ALA A 71 8.70 -4.98 -1.63
C ALA A 71 9.56 -3.95 -2.40
N ARG A 72 10.07 -2.92 -1.70
CA ARG A 72 10.99 -1.94 -2.31
C ARG A 72 12.32 -2.57 -2.71
N GLN A 73 12.87 -3.45 -1.87
CA GLN A 73 14.08 -4.20 -2.19
C GLN A 73 13.85 -5.07 -3.43
N ARG A 74 12.79 -5.88 -3.46
CA ARG A 74 12.50 -6.75 -4.60
C ARG A 74 12.28 -5.96 -5.90
N ARG A 75 11.62 -4.80 -5.82
CA ARG A 75 11.48 -3.89 -6.96
C ARG A 75 12.84 -3.40 -7.45
N ALA A 76 13.75 -3.03 -6.55
CA ALA A 76 15.08 -2.57 -6.92
C ALA A 76 15.90 -3.68 -7.60
N GLU A 77 15.85 -4.90 -7.07
CA GLU A 77 16.49 -6.08 -7.69
C GLU A 77 15.97 -6.32 -9.12
N LEU A 78 14.65 -6.35 -9.31
CA LEU A 78 14.04 -6.56 -10.63
C LEU A 78 14.31 -5.41 -11.61
N ALA A 79 14.42 -4.18 -11.12
CA ALA A 79 14.77 -3.03 -11.95
C ALA A 79 16.25 -3.06 -12.37
N ALA A 80 17.12 -3.64 -11.54
CA ALA A 80 18.55 -3.81 -11.83
C ALA A 80 18.83 -4.98 -12.80
N ASP A 81 17.94 -5.98 -12.88
CA ASP A 81 18.03 -7.10 -13.82
C ASP A 81 16.81 -7.19 -14.76
N PRO A 82 16.81 -6.42 -15.88
CA PRO A 82 15.76 -6.48 -16.89
C PRO A 82 15.60 -7.85 -17.56
N ALA A 83 16.64 -8.68 -17.56
CA ALA A 83 16.61 -10.00 -18.18
C ALA A 83 15.82 -10.99 -17.31
N GLU A 84 16.05 -11.01 -16.00
CA GLU A 84 15.21 -11.73 -15.02
C GLU A 84 13.75 -11.27 -15.12
N LEU A 85 13.50 -9.96 -15.16
CA LEU A 85 12.13 -9.43 -15.31
C LEU A 85 11.47 -9.96 -16.59
N THR A 86 12.18 -9.95 -17.72
CA THR A 86 11.70 -10.48 -18.99
C THR A 86 11.42 -11.98 -18.91
N ARG A 87 12.29 -12.75 -18.26
CA ARG A 87 12.08 -14.20 -18.04
C ARG A 87 10.81 -14.48 -17.24
N ILE A 88 10.57 -13.74 -16.16
CA ILE A 88 9.34 -13.85 -15.35
C ILE A 88 8.10 -13.55 -16.22
N LEU A 89 8.15 -12.47 -17.01
CA LEU A 89 7.03 -12.06 -17.88
C LEU A 89 6.75 -13.09 -18.97
N GLN A 90 7.78 -13.64 -19.62
CA GLN A 90 7.60 -14.66 -20.65
C GLN A 90 7.05 -15.97 -20.08
N ALA A 91 7.48 -16.38 -18.89
CA ALA A 91 6.91 -17.54 -18.21
C ALA A 91 5.41 -17.33 -17.90
N GLY A 92 5.04 -16.13 -17.44
CA GLY A 92 3.62 -15.76 -17.25
C GLY A 92 2.83 -15.79 -18.56
N ALA A 93 3.39 -15.23 -19.63
CA ALA A 93 2.76 -15.22 -20.94
C ALA A 93 2.58 -16.64 -21.52
N ALA A 94 3.55 -17.53 -21.33
CA ALA A 94 3.45 -18.93 -21.74
C ALA A 94 2.29 -19.65 -21.03
N ARG A 95 2.16 -19.49 -19.70
CA ARG A 95 1.04 -20.05 -18.92
C ARG A 95 -0.31 -19.50 -19.39
N ALA A 96 -0.40 -18.19 -19.61
CA ALA A 96 -1.63 -17.56 -20.09
C ALA A 96 -2.00 -18.05 -21.50
N ARG A 97 -1.02 -18.16 -22.41
CA ARG A 97 -1.23 -18.66 -23.78
C ARG A 97 -1.71 -20.11 -23.81
N ALA A 98 -1.22 -20.96 -22.91
CA ALA A 98 -1.66 -22.35 -22.83
C ALA A 98 -3.17 -22.46 -22.57
N VAL A 99 -3.76 -21.51 -21.82
CA VAL A 99 -5.20 -21.44 -21.56
C VAL A 99 -5.95 -20.71 -22.68
N ALA A 100 -5.40 -19.59 -23.16
CA ALA A 100 -6.07 -18.74 -24.15
C ALA A 100 -6.13 -19.37 -25.55
N ARG A 101 -5.10 -20.12 -25.95
CA ARG A 101 -5.02 -20.71 -27.30
C ARG A 101 -6.18 -21.69 -27.60
N PRO A 102 -6.48 -22.69 -26.77
CA PRO A 102 -7.62 -23.58 -27.01
C PRO A 102 -8.97 -22.85 -27.08
N VAL A 103 -9.13 -21.79 -26.27
CA VAL A 103 -10.35 -20.96 -26.31
C VAL A 103 -10.46 -20.22 -27.64
N LEU A 104 -9.38 -19.57 -28.09
CA LEU A 104 -9.36 -18.88 -29.38
C LEU A 104 -9.57 -19.85 -30.55
N GLU A 105 -8.98 -21.04 -30.52
CA GLU A 105 -9.20 -22.07 -31.54
C GLU A 105 -10.69 -22.47 -31.60
N ARG A 106 -11.36 -22.68 -30.46
CA ARG A 106 -12.81 -22.96 -30.44
C ARG A 106 -13.64 -21.81 -31.02
N VAL A 107 -13.28 -20.57 -30.71
CA VAL A 107 -13.98 -19.38 -31.23
C VAL A 107 -13.79 -19.26 -32.74
N ARG A 108 -12.57 -19.45 -33.25
CA ARG A 108 -12.30 -19.38 -34.68
C ARG A 108 -13.09 -20.43 -35.47
N ARG A 109 -13.12 -21.68 -35.01
CA ARG A 109 -13.97 -22.73 -35.60
C ARG A 109 -15.44 -22.34 -35.60
N ALA A 110 -15.95 -21.82 -34.49
CA ALA A 110 -17.36 -21.41 -34.38
C ALA A 110 -17.71 -20.23 -35.31
N CYS A 111 -16.73 -19.38 -35.62
CA CYS A 111 -16.89 -18.23 -36.51
C CYS A 111 -16.52 -18.51 -37.98
N GLY A 112 -16.12 -19.74 -38.33
CA GLY A 112 -15.67 -20.08 -39.69
C GLY A 112 -14.39 -19.37 -40.12
N LEU A 113 -13.52 -19.03 -39.16
CA LEU A 113 -12.23 -18.36 -39.38
C LEU A 113 -11.04 -19.35 -39.41
N ASP A 114 -11.34 -20.65 -39.42
CA ASP A 114 -10.38 -21.76 -39.52
C ASP A 114 -10.63 -22.57 -40.80
#